data_AF-A0A9E0X3P5-F1
#
_entry.id   AF-A0A9E0X3P5-F1
#
_cell.length_a   1.000
_cell.length_b   1.000
_cell.length_c   1.000
_cell.angle_alpha   90.00
_cell.angle_beta   90.00
_cell.angle_gamma   90.00
#
_symmetry.space_group_name_H-M   'P 1'
#
loop_
_entity.id
_entity.type
_entity.pdbx_description
1 polymer ?
#
loop_
_entity_poly.entity_id
_entity_poly.type
_entity_poly.pdbx_seq_one_letter_code
_entity_poly.pdbx_strand_id
1 'polypeptide(L)'
;MPVTLTIKQVPDAVAARLRQRAEGNRRSLQRELLLIVETAALDASAGIRAGEPSVPAYTVQPVAGSGGDGKKRKGGKRESRDGRLSLAELWQRARALGAGMDAESTGIVRADRDARRN
;
A
#
# COMPACT_ATOMS: atom_id res chain seq x y z
N MET A 1 -3.93 -21.13 27.11
CA MET A 1 -3.03 -22.04 27.87
C MET A 1 -1.68 -22.06 27.14
N PRO A 2 -0.55 -21.79 27.80
CA PRO A 2 0.76 -21.84 27.15
C PRO A 2 1.11 -23.29 26.79
N VAL A 3 1.60 -23.50 25.56
CA VAL A 3 2.06 -24.81 25.06
C VAL A 3 3.55 -24.71 24.77
N THR A 4 4.33 -25.68 25.27
CA THR A 4 5.77 -25.76 25.02
C THR A 4 6.05 -26.66 23.83
N LEU A 5 6.80 -26.17 22.85
CA LEU A 5 7.23 -26.93 21.68
C LEU A 5 8.73 -27.24 21.80
N THR A 6 9.10 -28.49 21.55
CA THR A 6 10.50 -28.93 21.50
C THR A 6 10.79 -29.56 20.15
N ILE A 7 11.80 -29.05 19.45
CA ILE A 7 12.26 -29.61 18.18
C ILE A 7 13.56 -30.36 18.45
N LYS A 8 13.57 -31.66 18.19
CA LYS A 8 14.77 -32.51 18.35
C LYS A 8 15.52 -32.58 17.02
N GLN A 9 16.84 -32.78 17.10
CA GLN A 9 17.71 -33.00 15.93
C GLN A 9 17.64 -31.88 14.90
N VAL A 10 17.78 -30.63 15.36
CA VAL A 10 17.93 -29.48 14.45
C VAL A 10 19.32 -29.53 13.82
N PRO A 11 19.44 -29.55 12.48
CA PRO A 11 20.75 -29.50 11.83
C PRO A 11 21.52 -28.22 12.18
N ASP A 12 22.83 -28.32 12.41
CA ASP A 12 23.66 -27.19 12.86
C ASP A 12 23.60 -26.00 11.92
N ALA A 13 23.59 -26.25 10.60
CA ALA A 13 23.47 -25.20 9.60
C ALA A 13 22.15 -24.41 9.73
N VAL A 14 21.05 -25.09 10.08
CA VAL A 14 19.74 -24.46 10.29
C VAL A 14 19.75 -23.65 11.59
N ALA A 15 20.29 -24.22 12.67
CA ALA A 15 20.42 -23.53 13.95
C ALA A 15 21.29 -22.26 13.81
N ALA A 16 22.41 -22.34 13.09
CA ALA A 16 23.28 -21.20 12.82
C ALA A 16 22.55 -20.09 12.04
N ARG A 17 21.83 -20.44 10.98
CA ARG A 17 21.06 -19.48 10.18
C ARG A 17 19.95 -18.81 11.00
N LEU A 18 19.28 -19.55 11.87
CA LEU A 18 18.26 -18.99 12.77
C LEU A 18 18.85 -18.02 13.80
N ARG A 19 20.03 -18.33 14.37
CA ARG A 19 20.76 -17.41 15.27
C ARG A 19 21.16 -16.13 14.55
N GLN A 20 21.77 -16.25 13.37
CA GLN A 20 22.16 -15.08 12.57
C GLN A 20 20.95 -14.20 12.22
N ARG A 21 19.81 -14.81 11.87
CA ARG A 21 18.56 -14.07 11.62
C ARG A 21 18.08 -13.33 12.87
N ALA A 22 18.10 -13.99 14.03
CA ALA A 22 17.70 -13.40 15.30
C ALA A 22 18.60 -12.21 15.68
N GLU A 23 19.92 -12.34 15.52
CA GLU A 23 20.89 -11.26 15.74
C GLU A 23 20.67 -10.08 14.79
N GLY A 24 20.49 -10.34 13.49
CA GLY A 24 20.20 -9.32 12.49
C GLY A 24 18.90 -8.55 12.78
N ASN A 25 17.89 -9.25 13.31
CA ASN A 25 16.62 -8.66 13.72
C ASN A 25 16.65 -8.09 15.15
N ARG A 26 17.77 -8.21 15.87
CA ARG A 26 17.96 -7.82 17.28
C ARG A 26 16.89 -8.39 18.21
N ARG A 27 16.60 -9.69 18.05
CA ARG A 27 15.61 -10.44 18.83
C ARG A 27 16.27 -11.65 19.47
N SER A 28 15.67 -12.15 20.55
CA SER A 28 16.06 -13.47 21.08
C SER A 28 15.68 -14.56 20.09
N LEU A 29 16.45 -15.66 20.08
CA LEU A 29 16.16 -16.82 19.22
C LEU A 29 14.74 -17.35 19.44
N GLN A 30 14.26 -17.38 20.69
CA GLN A 30 12.91 -17.81 21.03
C GLN A 30 11.84 -16.90 20.40
N ARG A 31 12.01 -15.57 20.44
CA ARG A 31 11.06 -14.63 19.84
C ARG A 31 11.03 -14.75 18.32
N GLU A 32 12.20 -14.94 17.72
CA GLU A 32 12.33 -15.13 16.27
C GLU A 32 11.64 -16.43 15.81
N LEU A 33 11.85 -17.54 16.53
CA LEU A 33 11.17 -18.81 16.27
C LEU A 33 9.65 -18.69 16.40
N LEU A 34 9.19 -17.99 17.44
CA LEU A 34 7.76 -17.80 17.67
C LEU A 34 7.11 -17.02 16.51
N LEU A 35 7.76 -15.99 15.97
CA LEU A 35 7.27 -15.26 14.79
C LEU A 35 7.21 -16.12 13.53
N ILE A 36 8.20 -17.00 13.31
CA ILE A 36 8.19 -17.94 12.18
C ILE A 36 6.99 -18.88 12.31
N VAL A 37 6.76 -19.44 13.49
CA VAL A 37 5.64 -20.37 13.73
C VAL A 37 4.29 -19.66 13.59
N GLU A 38 4.15 -18.45 14.13
CA GLU A 38 2.93 -17.63 13.96
C GLU A 38 2.64 -17.35 12.49
N THR A 39 3.66 -16.93 11.73
CA THR A 39 3.52 -16.65 10.30
C THR A 39 3.14 -17.92 9.52
N ALA A 40 3.83 -19.04 9.78
CA ALA A 40 3.52 -20.31 9.14
C ALA A 40 2.11 -20.83 9.49
N ALA A 41 1.64 -20.61 10.72
CA ALA A 41 0.28 -20.97 11.13
C ALA A 41 -0.78 -20.11 10.42
N LEU A 42 -0.52 -18.81 10.26
CA LEU A 42 -1.37 -17.90 9.50
C LEU A 42 -1.38 -18.26 8.01
N ASP A 43 -0.21 -18.50 7.41
CA ASP A 43 -0.08 -18.88 6.01
C ASP A 43 -0.72 -20.24 5.73
N ALA A 44 -0.58 -21.22 6.62
CA ALA A 44 -1.27 -22.51 6.49
C ALA A 44 -2.79 -22.35 6.59
N SER A 45 -3.29 -21.43 7.42
CA SER A 45 -4.71 -21.12 7.49
C SER A 45 -5.21 -20.34 6.26
N ALA A 46 -4.35 -19.52 5.65
CA ALA A 46 -4.63 -18.83 4.38
C ALA A 46 -4.47 -19.75 3.16
N GLY A 47 -3.71 -20.83 3.29
CA GLY A 47 -3.32 -21.78 2.25
C GLY A 47 -4.44 -22.64 1.65
N ILE A 48 -5.70 -22.42 2.03
CA ILE A 48 -6.86 -23.00 1.32
C ILE A 48 -7.54 -21.96 0.41
N ARG A 49 -7.24 -20.66 0.53
CA ARG A 49 -7.80 -19.62 -0.34
C ARG A 49 -6.79 -18.50 -0.56
N ALA A 50 -6.06 -18.59 -1.67
CA ALA A 50 -5.58 -17.38 -2.34
C ALA A 50 -6.82 -16.60 -2.84
N GLY A 51 -7.50 -15.91 -1.92
CA GLY A 51 -8.60 -15.02 -2.23
C GLY A 51 -8.05 -13.72 -2.81
N GLU A 52 -8.69 -13.24 -3.87
CA GLU A 52 -8.44 -11.93 -4.47
C GLU A 52 -8.42 -10.85 -3.37
N PRO A 53 -7.41 -9.96 -3.34
CA PRO A 53 -7.37 -8.89 -2.35
C PRO A 53 -8.64 -8.06 -2.49
N SER A 54 -9.41 -7.96 -1.40
CA SER A 54 -10.59 -7.11 -1.33
C SER A 54 -10.19 -5.69 -1.70
N VAL A 55 -10.63 -5.24 -2.88
CA VAL A 55 -10.39 -3.87 -3.35
C VAL A 55 -10.94 -2.92 -2.29
N PRO A 56 -10.13 -1.99 -1.75
CA PRO A 56 -10.64 -1.00 -0.81
C PRO A 56 -11.75 -0.23 -1.52
N ALA A 57 -12.95 -0.25 -0.94
CA ALA A 57 -14.06 0.55 -1.41
C ALA A 57 -13.67 2.03 -1.29
N TYR A 58 -13.20 2.62 -2.39
CA TYR A 58 -13.03 4.06 -2.47
C TYR A 58 -14.44 4.66 -2.51
N THR A 59 -14.96 5.01 -1.35
CA THR A 59 -16.14 5.86 -1.29
C THR A 59 -15.71 7.24 -1.76
N VAL A 60 -16.16 7.61 -2.96
CA VAL A 60 -16.13 9.00 -3.39
C VAL A 60 -17.05 9.74 -2.43
N GLN A 61 -16.49 10.45 -1.44
CA GLN A 61 -17.28 11.39 -0.66
C GLN A 61 -17.81 12.45 -1.64
N PRO A 62 -19.13 12.56 -1.84
CA PRO A 62 -19.65 13.66 -2.63
C PRO A 62 -19.28 14.94 -1.89
N VAL A 63 -18.46 15.77 -2.53
CA VAL A 63 -18.17 17.11 -2.01
C VAL A 63 -19.48 17.89 -1.98
N ALA A 64 -20.00 18.09 -0.77
CA ALA A 64 -21.16 18.95 -0.53
C ALA A 64 -20.78 20.39 -0.93
N GLY A 65 -21.07 20.76 -2.17
CA GLY A 65 -20.66 22.05 -2.72
C GLY A 65 -20.97 22.22 -4.21
N SER A 66 -22.11 21.70 -4.68
CA SER A 66 -22.66 22.11 -5.97
C SER A 66 -24.05 22.68 -5.75
N GLY A 67 -24.15 24.01 -5.79
CA GLY A 67 -25.42 24.73 -5.86
C GLY A 67 -25.48 25.92 -4.91
N GLY A 68 -25.38 27.13 -5.45
CA GLY A 68 -25.69 28.34 -4.69
C GLY A 68 -25.26 29.64 -5.37
N ASP A 69 -26.10 30.14 -6.28
CA ASP A 69 -26.14 31.54 -6.69
C ASP A 69 -26.11 32.50 -5.48
N GLY A 70 -25.25 33.52 -5.50
CA GLY A 70 -25.22 34.46 -4.38
C GLY A 70 -24.13 35.54 -4.39
N LYS A 71 -24.39 36.61 -5.16
CA LYS A 71 -24.13 38.03 -4.81
C LYS A 71 -22.69 38.45 -4.44
N LYS A 72 -22.09 39.28 -5.32
CA LYS A 72 -20.84 40.04 -5.07
C LYS A 72 -20.88 40.72 -3.69
N ARG A 73 -19.98 40.31 -2.79
CA ARG A 73 -19.63 41.08 -1.59
C ARG A 73 -18.21 41.62 -1.73
N LYS A 74 -18.15 42.95 -1.84
CA LYS A 74 -16.94 43.77 -1.81
C LYS A 74 -16.41 43.79 -0.37
N GLY A 75 -15.17 43.39 -0.14
CA GLY A 75 -14.52 43.61 1.15
C GLY A 75 -13.27 42.78 1.40
N GLY A 76 -12.14 43.48 1.55
CA GLY A 76 -11.15 43.17 2.58
C GLY A 76 -10.12 42.08 2.29
N LYS A 77 -8.88 42.52 2.09
CA LYS A 77 -7.62 41.77 2.20
C LYS A 77 -7.63 40.83 3.41
N ARG A 78 -7.57 39.51 3.16
CA ARG A 78 -7.10 38.54 4.15
C ARG A 78 -6.17 37.56 3.46
N GLU A 79 -4.88 37.74 3.73
CA GLU A 79 -3.83 36.74 3.48
C GLU A 79 -4.12 35.53 4.36
N SER A 80 -4.96 34.62 3.87
CA SER A 80 -5.04 33.27 4.41
C SER A 80 -4.14 32.39 3.58
N ARG A 81 -3.02 31.95 4.16
CA ARG A 81 -2.25 30.78 3.72
C ARG A 81 -3.12 29.52 3.84
N ASP A 82 -4.16 29.42 3.03
CA ASP A 82 -4.88 28.17 2.84
C ASP A 82 -4.33 27.56 1.55
N GLY A 83 -3.23 26.82 1.70
CA GLY A 83 -2.50 26.15 0.63
C GLY A 83 -3.26 24.99 -0.01
N ARG A 84 -4.58 25.12 -0.18
CA ARG A 84 -5.45 24.13 -0.79
C ARG A 84 -5.87 24.66 -2.16
N LEU A 85 -5.13 24.26 -3.18
CA LEU A 85 -5.54 24.45 -4.57
C LEU A 85 -6.87 23.72 -4.79
N SER A 86 -7.80 24.33 -5.51
CA SER A 86 -8.96 23.60 -6.00
C SER A 86 -8.50 22.46 -6.93
N LEU A 87 -9.34 21.43 -7.09
CA LEU A 87 -9.02 20.29 -7.96
C LEU A 87 -8.66 20.74 -9.38
N ALA A 88 -9.38 21.74 -9.91
CA ALA A 88 -9.13 22.31 -11.23
C ALA A 88 -7.77 23.02 -11.30
N GLU A 89 -7.42 23.82 -10.29
CA GLU A 89 -6.13 24.52 -10.22
C GLU A 89 -4.96 23.55 -10.02
N LEU A 90 -5.15 22.52 -9.19
CA LEU A 90 -4.17 21.45 -9.02
C LEU A 90 -3.94 20.70 -10.34
N TRP A 91 -5.01 20.39 -11.07
CA TRP A 91 -4.94 19.70 -12.37
C TRP A 91 -4.25 20.56 -13.43
N GLN A 92 -4.60 21.85 -13.50
CA GLN A 92 -3.91 22.80 -14.38
C GLN A 92 -2.43 22.94 -14.02
N ARG A 93 -2.11 23.01 -12.72
CA ARG A 93 -0.72 23.11 -12.25
C ARG A 93 0.06 21.83 -12.54
N ALA A 94 -0.53 20.65 -12.37
CA ALA A 94 0.09 19.38 -12.73
C ALA A 94 0.35 19.29 -14.25
N ARG A 95 -0.58 19.77 -15.08
CA ARG A 95 -0.38 19.87 -16.54
C ARG A 95 0.70 20.90 -16.91
N ALA A 96 0.76 22.03 -16.21
CA ALA A 96 1.81 23.02 -16.42
C ALA A 96 3.20 22.51 -15.98
N LEU A 97 3.25 21.65 -14.96
CA LEU A 97 4.48 21.04 -14.45
C LEU A 97 4.94 19.80 -15.23
N GLY A 98 4.09 19.21 -16.08
CA GLY A 98 4.41 17.95 -16.73
C GLY A 98 3.31 17.40 -17.62
N ALA A 99 2.77 18.20 -18.54
CA ALA A 99 2.08 17.67 -19.70
C ALA A 99 3.12 17.07 -20.67
N GLY A 100 3.56 15.85 -20.38
CA GLY A 100 4.51 15.14 -21.24
C GLY A 100 5.06 13.84 -20.69
N MET A 101 4.33 13.11 -19.85
CA MET A 101 4.58 11.66 -19.80
C MET A 101 3.75 11.05 -20.92
N ASP A 102 4.42 10.78 -22.04
CA ASP A 102 3.88 9.95 -23.08
C ASP A 102 3.31 8.69 -22.44
N ALA A 103 2.20 8.20 -22.99
CA ALA A 103 1.45 7.07 -22.47
C ALA A 103 2.20 5.74 -22.67
N GLU A 104 3.51 5.71 -22.39
CA GLU A 104 4.42 4.57 -22.51
C GLU A 104 3.89 3.38 -21.72
N SER A 105 3.47 3.60 -20.47
CA SER A 105 2.81 2.58 -19.65
C SER A 105 1.54 2.03 -20.30
N THR A 106 0.74 2.88 -20.96
CA THR A 106 -0.46 2.43 -21.69
C THR A 106 -0.08 1.68 -22.98
N GLY A 107 1.00 2.06 -23.64
CA GLY A 107 1.55 1.37 -24.80
C GLY A 107 2.01 -0.05 -24.47
N ILE A 108 2.79 -0.22 -23.38
CA ILE A 108 3.27 -1.52 -22.90
C ILE A 108 2.09 -2.45 -22.60
N VAL A 109 1.07 -1.95 -21.89
CA VAL A 109 -0.13 -2.75 -21.55
C VAL A 109 -0.93 -3.18 -22.78
N ARG A 110 -0.96 -2.37 -23.85
CA ARG A 110 -1.63 -2.75 -25.10
C ARG A 110 -0.84 -3.82 -25.85
N ALA A 111 0.47 -3.64 -25.99
CA ALA A 111 1.34 -4.62 -26.65
C ALA A 111 1.26 -6.00 -25.98
N ASP A 112 1.33 -6.04 -24.64
CA ASP A 112 1.27 -7.29 -23.88
C ASP A 112 -0.10 -7.98 -23.99
N ARG A 113 -1.18 -7.21 -24.14
CA ARG A 113 -2.53 -7.74 -24.37
C ARG A 113 -2.67 -8.33 -25.76
N ASP A 114 -2.20 -7.61 -26.77
CA ASP A 114 -2.32 -8.03 -28.17
C ASP A 114 -1.49 -9.31 -28.43
N ALA A 115 -0.32 -9.43 -27.79
CA ALA A 115 0.51 -10.63 -27.83
C ALA A 115 -0.17 -11.88 -27.22
N ARG A 116 -1.14 -11.71 -26.31
CA ARG A 116 -1.89 -12.84 -25.70
C ARG A 116 -3.10 -13.26 -26.53
N ARG A 117 -3.54 -12.44 -27.48
CA ARG A 117 -4.76 -12.65 -28.25
C ARG A 117 -4.50 -13.21 -29.67
N ASN A 118 -3.23 -13.23 -30.09
CA ASN A 118 -2.74 -13.84 -31.32
C ASN A 118 -2.06 -15.18 -31.01
#